data_AF-A0A671T8G6-F1
#
_entry.id   AF-A0A671T8G6-F1
#
_cell.length_a   1.000
_cell.length_b   1.000
_cell.length_c   1.000
_cell.angle_alpha   90.00
_cell.angle_beta   90.00
_cell.angle_gamma   90.00
#
_symmetry.space_group_name_H-M   'P 1'
#
loop_
_entity.id
_entity.type
_entity.pdbx_description
1 polymer ?
#
loop_
_entity_poly.entity_id
_entity_poly.type
_entity_poly.pdbx_seq_one_letter_code
_entity_poly.pdbx_strand_id
1 'polypeptide(L)'
;MGPLLVHQRARMERLWHELEQKKRKLEKLKEEVNEMENDLTRRRMQRSNSACQIPSIKEMQQLRCKNRLLQIDIDCLTKEIDLLQTRGPDFNPIAIHNFYDNLGFLGPVPPKPPKEGSRSARLVSEPEEDDGVQWSCTACTFLNHPALNRCEECEFPRHF
;
A
#
# COMPACT_ATOMS: atom_id res chain seq x y z
N MET A 1 38.42 74.43 -12.55
CA MET A 1 38.60 73.11 -13.19
C MET A 1 38.28 73.25 -14.67
N GLY A 2 39.21 72.91 -15.57
CA GLY A 2 39.00 73.09 -17.02
C GLY A 2 37.98 72.11 -17.63
N PRO A 3 37.33 72.44 -18.77
CA PRO A 3 36.29 71.60 -19.41
C PRO A 3 36.72 70.15 -19.71
N LEU A 4 37.99 69.95 -20.06
CA LEU A 4 38.57 68.63 -20.33
C LEU A 4 38.55 67.70 -19.10
N LEU A 5 38.87 68.24 -17.92
CA LEU A 5 38.91 67.46 -16.67
C LEU A 5 37.50 67.04 -16.23
N VAL A 6 36.50 67.89 -16.47
CA VAL A 6 35.09 67.57 -16.20
C VAL A 6 34.62 66.43 -17.11
N HIS A 7 34.94 66.51 -18.41
CA HIS A 7 34.60 65.45 -19.37
C HIS A 7 35.30 64.11 -19.05
N GLN A 8 36.60 64.14 -18.71
CA GLN A 8 37.35 62.95 -18.32
C GLN A 8 36.79 62.31 -17.05
N ARG A 9 36.42 63.11 -16.05
CA ARG A 9 35.75 62.62 -14.83
C ARG A 9 34.41 61.95 -15.14
N ALA A 10 33.55 62.60 -15.93
CA ALA A 10 32.25 62.03 -16.29
C ALA A 10 32.39 60.71 -17.08
N ARG A 11 33.41 60.60 -17.96
CA ARG A 11 33.72 59.34 -18.65
C ARG A 11 34.16 58.25 -17.68
N MET A 12 35.05 58.58 -16.74
CA MET A 12 35.53 57.64 -15.72
C MET A 12 34.38 57.16 -14.84
N GLU A 13 33.50 58.05 -14.41
CA GLU A 13 32.31 57.70 -13.61
C GLU A 13 31.39 56.75 -14.37
N ARG A 14 31.09 57.00 -15.66
CA ARG A 14 30.28 56.08 -16.46
C ARG A 14 30.91 54.69 -16.58
N LEU A 15 32.21 54.61 -16.91
CA LEU A 15 32.93 53.35 -17.01
C LEU A 15 32.96 52.60 -15.67
N TRP A 16 33.10 53.33 -14.57
CA TRP A 16 33.06 52.74 -13.24
C TRP A 16 31.69 52.14 -12.92
N HIS A 17 30.60 52.84 -13.24
CA HIS A 17 29.23 52.31 -13.08
C HIS A 17 28.98 51.09 -13.97
N GLU A 18 29.42 51.11 -15.22
CA GLU A 18 29.31 49.96 -16.14
C GLU A 18 30.07 48.75 -15.60
N LEU A 19 31.30 48.96 -15.12
CA LEU A 19 32.11 47.90 -14.52
C LEU A 19 31.42 47.31 -13.28
N GLU A 20 30.89 48.15 -12.40
CA GLU A 20 30.19 47.71 -11.20
C GLU A 20 28.92 46.92 -11.53
N GLN A 21 28.14 47.35 -12.53
CA GLN A 21 26.99 46.60 -13.02
C GLN A 21 27.39 45.24 -13.60
N LYS A 22 28.50 45.19 -14.36
CA LYS A 22 29.00 43.93 -14.95
C LYS A 22 29.51 42.97 -13.86
N LYS A 23 30.18 43.49 -12.82
CA LYS A 23 30.59 42.69 -11.65
C LYS A 23 29.38 42.08 -10.93
N ARG A 24 28.34 42.88 -10.66
CA ARG A 24 27.11 42.38 -10.02
C ARG A 24 26.44 41.29 -10.84
N LYS A 25 26.36 41.47 -12.17
CA LYS A 25 25.81 40.43 -13.07
C LYS A 25 26.66 39.16 -13.05
N LEU A 26 27.98 39.29 -13.00
CA LEU A 26 28.89 38.15 -12.93
C LEU A 26 28.71 37.36 -11.63
N GLU A 27 28.63 38.04 -10.48
CA GLU A 27 28.40 37.36 -9.20
C GLU A 27 27.05 36.64 -9.18
N LYS A 28 25.99 37.26 -9.69
CA LYS A 28 24.69 36.60 -9.81
C LYS A 28 24.75 35.34 -10.68
N LEU A 29 25.42 35.41 -11.83
CA LEU A 29 25.57 34.24 -12.71
C LEU A 29 26.41 33.13 -12.05
N LYS A 30 27.44 33.48 -11.27
CA LYS A 30 28.22 32.50 -10.51
C LYS A 30 27.35 31.80 -9.46
N GLU A 31 26.52 32.54 -8.74
CA GLU A 31 25.57 31.98 -7.78
C GLU A 31 24.58 31.02 -8.46
N GLU A 32 23.98 31.44 -9.58
CA GLU A 32 23.05 30.61 -10.37
C GLU A 32 23.72 29.32 -10.87
N VAL A 33 24.96 29.40 -11.39
CA VAL A 33 25.72 28.23 -11.84
C VAL A 33 26.03 27.29 -10.67
N ASN A 34 26.49 27.84 -9.54
CA ASN A 34 26.78 27.07 -8.34
C ASN A 34 25.53 26.36 -7.80
N GLU A 35 24.36 27.01 -7.82
CA GLU A 35 23.09 26.38 -7.45
C GLU A 35 22.72 25.24 -8.40
N MET A 36 22.86 25.44 -9.72
CA MET A 36 22.60 24.40 -10.72
C MET A 36 23.54 23.20 -10.57
N GLU A 37 24.83 23.43 -10.32
CA GLU A 37 25.82 22.37 -10.10
C GLU A 37 25.52 21.56 -8.83
N ASN A 38 25.13 22.25 -7.75
CA ASN A 38 24.71 21.60 -6.51
C ASN A 38 23.43 20.78 -6.71
N ASP A 39 22.47 21.28 -7.49
CA ASP A 39 21.24 20.55 -7.81
C ASP A 39 21.50 19.30 -8.66
N LEU A 40 22.34 19.41 -9.69
CA LEU A 40 22.76 18.25 -10.49
C LEU A 40 23.48 17.21 -9.65
N THR A 41 24.34 17.63 -8.73
CA THR A 41 25.06 16.73 -7.81
C THR A 41 24.10 16.02 -6.86
N ARG A 42 23.15 16.76 -6.28
CA ARG A 42 22.08 16.19 -5.43
C ARG A 42 21.21 15.20 -6.20
N ARG A 43 20.75 15.55 -7.41
CA ARG A 43 19.97 14.65 -8.27
C ARG A 43 20.76 13.41 -8.66
N ARG A 44 22.06 13.54 -8.93
CA ARG A 44 22.94 12.39 -9.20
C ARG A 44 23.01 11.46 -7.99
N MET A 45 23.20 11.99 -6.79
CA MET A 45 23.20 11.20 -5.55
C MET A 45 21.84 10.51 -5.34
N GLN A 46 20.73 11.23 -5.52
CA GLN A 46 19.39 10.65 -5.43
C GLN A 46 19.15 9.57 -6.48
N ARG A 47 19.63 9.74 -7.72
CA ARG A 47 19.59 8.73 -8.79
C ARG A 47 20.47 7.52 -8.48
N SER A 48 21.66 7.71 -7.92
CA SER A 48 22.49 6.60 -7.42
C SER A 48 21.81 5.86 -6.27
N ASN A 49 21.11 6.58 -5.39
CA ASN A 49 20.32 5.98 -4.32
C ASN A 49 19.04 5.29 -4.85
N SER A 50 18.49 5.72 -5.98
CA SER A 50 17.38 5.03 -6.66
C SER A 50 17.83 3.95 -7.64
N ALA A 51 19.11 3.91 -8.05
CA ALA A 51 19.71 2.69 -8.60
C ALA A 51 19.78 1.57 -7.55
N CYS A 52 19.71 1.90 -6.26
CA CYS A 52 19.46 0.98 -5.16
C CYS A 52 17.98 0.53 -5.04
N GLN A 53 17.05 1.09 -5.83
CA GLN A 53 15.66 0.60 -5.91
C GLN A 53 15.49 -0.52 -6.95
N ILE A 54 16.52 -0.84 -7.74
CA ILE A 54 16.51 -2.06 -8.54
C ILE A 54 16.71 -3.20 -7.55
N PRO A 55 15.70 -4.08 -7.33
CA PRO A 55 15.84 -5.18 -6.40
C PRO A 55 17.05 -6.01 -6.80
N SER A 56 17.88 -6.36 -5.82
CA SER A 56 19.04 -7.20 -6.04
C SER A 56 18.64 -8.47 -6.80
N ILE A 57 19.55 -9.03 -7.61
CA ILE A 57 19.33 -10.31 -8.29
C ILE A 57 18.83 -11.37 -7.29
N LYS A 58 19.36 -11.36 -6.06
CA LYS A 58 18.95 -12.26 -4.99
C LYS A 58 17.50 -12.01 -4.53
N GLU A 59 17.10 -10.75 -4.39
CA GLU A 59 15.74 -10.37 -4.02
C GLU A 59 14.74 -10.74 -5.13
N MET A 60 15.09 -10.48 -6.39
CA MET A 60 14.29 -10.92 -7.53
C MET A 60 14.13 -12.44 -7.58
N GLN A 61 15.20 -13.20 -7.32
CA GLN A 61 15.14 -14.66 -7.25
C GLN A 61 14.23 -15.13 -6.10
N GLN A 62 14.35 -14.53 -4.92
CA GLN A 62 13.48 -14.84 -3.79
C GLN A 62 12.00 -14.55 -4.08
N LEU A 63 11.70 -13.39 -4.69
CA LEU A 63 10.33 -13.05 -5.11
C LEU A 63 9.78 -14.05 -6.13
N ARG A 64 10.60 -14.47 -7.10
CA ARG A 64 10.22 -15.51 -8.08
C ARG A 64 9.93 -16.85 -7.40
N CYS A 65 10.75 -17.27 -6.44
CA CYS A 65 10.51 -18.49 -5.66
C CYS A 65 9.20 -18.41 -4.85
N LYS A 66 8.95 -17.28 -4.17
CA LYS A 66 7.71 -17.05 -3.42
C LYS A 66 6.48 -17.08 -4.35
N ASN A 67 6.55 -16.39 -5.48
CA ASN A 67 5.47 -16.44 -6.48
C ASN A 67 5.22 -17.86 -6.98
N ARG A 68 6.28 -18.66 -7.19
CA ARG A 68 6.12 -20.06 -7.59
C ARG A 68 5.41 -20.89 -6.52
N LEU A 69 5.75 -20.70 -5.25
CA LEU A 69 5.09 -21.40 -4.14
C LEU A 69 3.62 -21.00 -4.03
N LEU A 70 3.32 -19.71 -4.03
CA LEU A 70 1.94 -19.22 -3.99
C LEU A 70 1.10 -19.75 -5.16
N GLN A 71 1.68 -19.83 -6.36
CA GLN A 71 1.00 -20.41 -7.51
C GLN A 71 0.64 -21.89 -7.29
N ILE A 72 1.56 -22.67 -6.70
CA ILE A 72 1.31 -24.08 -6.36
C ILE A 72 0.20 -24.18 -5.30
N ASP A 73 0.23 -23.33 -4.28
CA ASP A 73 -0.78 -23.33 -3.23
C ASP A 73 -2.18 -23.00 -3.80
N ILE A 74 -2.26 -22.00 -4.67
CA ILE A 74 -3.49 -21.65 -5.39
C ILE A 74 -4.00 -22.86 -6.19
N ASP A 75 -3.13 -23.53 -6.95
CA ASP A 75 -3.52 -24.69 -7.75
C ASP A 75 -4.03 -25.86 -6.88
N CYS A 76 -3.41 -26.08 -5.72
CA CYS A 76 -3.82 -27.11 -4.77
C CYS A 76 -5.18 -26.79 -4.14
N LEU A 77 -5.35 -25.57 -3.64
CA LEU A 77 -6.61 -25.13 -3.03
C LEU A 77 -7.76 -25.10 -4.03
N THR A 78 -7.49 -24.70 -5.28
CA THR A 78 -8.48 -24.72 -6.36
C THR A 78 -8.98 -26.14 -6.60
N LYS A 79 -8.08 -27.14 -6.67
CA LYS A 79 -8.46 -28.55 -6.81
C LYS A 79 -9.25 -29.06 -5.61
N GLU A 80 -8.91 -28.64 -4.40
CA GLU A 80 -9.65 -29.01 -3.21
C GLU A 80 -11.09 -28.48 -3.27
N ILE A 81 -11.27 -27.21 -3.67
CA ILE A 81 -12.58 -26.60 -3.88
C ILE A 81 -13.37 -27.38 -4.94
N ASP A 82 -12.76 -27.70 -6.08
CA ASP A 82 -13.41 -28.46 -7.16
C ASP A 82 -13.88 -29.85 -6.67
N LEU A 83 -13.06 -30.54 -5.87
CA LEU A 83 -13.42 -31.84 -5.28
C LEU A 83 -14.60 -31.74 -4.31
N LEU A 84 -14.69 -30.65 -3.54
CA LEU A 84 -15.80 -30.41 -2.64
C LEU A 84 -17.07 -30.06 -3.41
N GLN A 85 -16.97 -29.23 -4.45
CA GLN A 85 -18.10 -28.82 -5.28
C GLN A 85 -18.66 -29.98 -6.14
N THR A 86 -17.79 -30.83 -6.68
CA THR A 86 -18.20 -32.02 -7.47
C THR A 86 -18.90 -33.10 -6.64
N ARG A 87 -18.72 -33.09 -5.31
CA ARG A 87 -19.35 -34.04 -4.39
C ARG A 87 -20.81 -33.73 -4.07
N GLY A 88 -21.36 -32.65 -4.64
CA GLY A 88 -22.78 -32.28 -4.56
C GLY A 88 -23.17 -31.60 -3.25
N PRO A 89 -24.38 -31.01 -3.19
CA PRO A 89 -24.88 -30.23 -2.05
C PRO A 89 -25.05 -31.03 -0.74
N ASP A 90 -25.01 -32.36 -0.80
CA ASP A 90 -25.14 -33.25 0.36
C ASP A 90 -23.78 -33.64 0.98
N PHE A 91 -22.67 -33.01 0.55
CA PHE A 91 -21.37 -33.23 1.16
C PHE A 91 -21.33 -32.64 2.58
N ASN A 92 -21.67 -33.47 3.56
CA ASN A 92 -21.53 -33.14 4.98
C ASN A 92 -20.26 -33.80 5.53
N PRO A 93 -19.16 -33.04 5.78
CA PRO A 93 -17.90 -33.58 6.29
C PRO A 93 -18.05 -34.33 7.62
N ILE A 94 -19.09 -34.02 8.40
CA ILE A 94 -19.40 -34.64 9.70
C ILE A 94 -20.05 -36.02 9.50
N ALA A 95 -20.85 -36.21 8.44
CA ALA A 95 -21.51 -37.48 8.13
C ALA A 95 -20.50 -38.59 7.75
N ILE A 96 -19.31 -38.21 7.30
CA ILE A 96 -18.23 -39.16 6.97
C ILE A 96 -17.71 -39.86 8.24
N HIS A 97 -17.86 -39.23 9.42
CA HIS A 97 -17.42 -39.84 10.68
C HIS A 97 -18.46 -40.80 11.29
N ASN A 98 -19.73 -40.72 10.86
CA ASN A 98 -20.79 -41.61 11.33
C ASN A 98 -20.99 -42.77 10.35
N PHE A 99 -20.17 -43.81 10.52
CA PHE A 99 -20.20 -45.06 9.76
C PHE A 99 -21.60 -45.70 9.61
N TYR A 100 -22.53 -45.43 10.54
CA TYR A 100 -23.85 -46.06 10.60
C TYR A 100 -24.99 -45.28 9.91
N ASP A 101 -24.79 -44.02 9.51
CA ASP A 101 -25.89 -43.20 8.97
C ASP A 101 -26.31 -43.61 7.54
N ASN A 102 -25.44 -44.32 6.80
CA ASN A 102 -25.67 -44.72 5.40
C ASN A 102 -26.11 -46.19 5.22
N LEU A 103 -26.17 -46.98 6.28
CA LEU A 103 -26.67 -48.36 6.20
C LEU A 103 -28.20 -48.33 6.33
N GLY A 104 -28.89 -48.29 5.19
CA GLY A 104 -30.35 -48.18 5.06
C GLY A 104 -31.21 -49.31 5.65
N PHE A 105 -30.74 -50.00 6.69
CA PHE A 105 -31.51 -50.99 7.44
C PHE A 105 -31.82 -50.48 8.84
N LEU A 106 -32.85 -49.63 8.94
CA LEU A 106 -33.51 -49.32 10.20
C LEU A 106 -34.58 -50.39 10.45
N GLY A 107 -34.16 -51.51 11.05
CA GLY A 107 -35.10 -52.42 11.71
C GLY A 107 -35.93 -51.68 12.78
N PRO A 108 -37.00 -52.29 13.33
CA PRO A 108 -38.00 -51.58 14.13
C PRO A 108 -37.35 -50.83 15.31
N VAL A 109 -37.34 -49.50 15.24
CA VAL A 109 -36.77 -48.65 16.30
C VAL A 109 -37.81 -48.54 17.43
N PRO A 110 -37.44 -48.81 18.70
CA PRO A 110 -38.33 -48.60 19.84
C PRO A 110 -38.55 -47.10 20.08
N PRO A 111 -39.72 -46.66 20.59
CA PRO A 111 -40.04 -45.25 20.69
C PRO A 111 -39.10 -44.52 21.67
N LYS A 112 -38.51 -43.42 21.22
CA LYS A 112 -37.70 -42.53 22.06
C LYS A 112 -38.59 -41.80 23.09
N PRO A 113 -38.20 -41.73 24.37
CA PRO A 113 -38.91 -40.92 25.35
C PRO A 113 -38.64 -39.42 25.14
N PRO A 114 -39.58 -38.53 25.51
CA PRO A 114 -39.41 -37.10 25.35
C PRO A 114 -38.43 -36.57 26.41
N LYS A 115 -37.45 -35.75 26.01
CA LYS A 115 -36.65 -34.97 26.95
C LYS A 115 -37.11 -33.53 26.94
N GLU A 116 -37.70 -33.18 28.08
CA GLU A 116 -38.10 -31.88 28.56
C GLU A 116 -36.97 -30.86 28.47
N GLY A 117 -37.34 -29.61 28.21
CA GLY A 117 -36.41 -28.49 28.28
C GLY A 117 -35.92 -28.26 29.70
N SER A 118 -34.67 -27.82 29.83
CA SER A 118 -34.27 -26.96 30.94
C SER A 118 -33.03 -26.15 30.57
N ARG A 119 -33.08 -24.90 31.02
CA ARG A 119 -32.17 -23.78 30.79
C ARG A 119 -30.98 -23.84 31.75
N SER A 120 -29.84 -23.27 31.33
CA SER A 120 -28.79 -22.56 32.10
C SER A 120 -27.42 -22.84 31.50
N ALA A 121 -26.44 -21.94 31.46
CA ALA A 121 -26.38 -20.52 31.77
C ALA A 121 -25.02 -20.00 31.23
N ARG A 122 -25.08 -18.86 30.54
CA ARG A 122 -24.13 -17.73 30.56
C ARG A 122 -22.62 -18.00 30.49
N LEU A 123 -22.01 -17.51 29.40
CA LEU A 123 -20.81 -16.68 29.48
C LEU A 123 -21.05 -15.40 28.68
N VAL A 124 -20.97 -14.28 29.39
CA VAL A 124 -21.08 -12.92 28.87
C VAL A 124 -19.69 -12.50 28.38
N SER A 125 -19.61 -12.01 27.15
CA SER A 125 -18.64 -11.00 26.73
C SER A 125 -19.33 -10.11 25.69
N GLU A 126 -19.36 -8.83 26.04
CA GLU A 126 -20.00 -7.67 25.40
C GLU A 126 -19.47 -7.38 23.98
N PRO A 127 -19.87 -6.24 23.39
CA PRO A 127 -21.14 -5.95 22.75
C PRO A 127 -21.03 -6.20 21.24
N GLU A 128 -22.16 -6.40 20.56
CA GLU A 128 -22.19 -6.23 19.10
C GLU A 128 -21.83 -4.77 18.82
N GLU A 129 -20.55 -4.52 18.48
CA GLU A 129 -20.14 -3.24 17.93
C GLU A 129 -20.92 -3.06 16.63
N ASP A 130 -21.63 -1.94 16.58
CA ASP A 130 -22.34 -1.38 15.44
C ASP A 130 -21.39 -1.33 14.23
N ASP A 131 -21.27 -2.46 13.53
CA ASP A 131 -20.45 -2.64 12.34
C ASP A 131 -21.11 -1.89 11.19
N GLY A 132 -20.98 -0.56 11.24
CA GLY A 132 -21.30 0.30 10.12
C GLY A 132 -20.65 -0.23 8.83
N VAL A 133 -21.29 0.02 7.69
CA VAL A 133 -20.82 -0.48 6.40
C VAL A 133 -19.38 -0.02 6.14
N GLN A 134 -18.46 -0.99 6.06
CA GLN A 134 -17.07 -0.76 5.67
C GLN A 134 -17.02 -0.07 4.29
N TRP A 135 -16.03 0.80 4.06
CA TRP A 135 -15.96 1.60 2.84
C TRP A 135 -14.68 1.34 2.04
N SER A 136 -14.82 1.17 0.73
CA SER A 136 -13.69 0.99 -0.19
C SER A 136 -13.02 2.33 -0.49
N CYS A 137 -11.71 2.42 -0.31
CA CYS A 137 -10.93 3.60 -0.68
C CYS A 137 -11.00 3.83 -2.20
N THR A 138 -11.31 5.06 -2.63
CA THR A 138 -11.35 5.42 -4.05
C THR A 138 -9.98 5.51 -4.70
N ALA A 139 -8.90 5.56 -3.91
CA ALA A 139 -7.52 5.63 -4.41
C ALA A 139 -6.84 4.25 -4.51
N CYS A 140 -6.95 3.41 -3.47
CA CYS A 140 -6.26 2.11 -3.41
C CYS A 140 -7.18 0.89 -3.26
N THR A 141 -8.50 1.07 -3.26
CA THR A 141 -9.53 0.00 -3.12
C THR A 141 -9.56 -0.75 -1.79
N PHE A 142 -8.68 -0.42 -0.84
CA PHE A 142 -8.67 -1.02 0.49
C PHE A 142 -10.00 -0.81 1.22
N LEU A 143 -10.48 -1.84 1.91
CA LEU A 143 -11.75 -1.84 2.63
C LEU A 143 -11.52 -1.36 4.07
N ASN A 144 -11.91 -0.11 4.35
CA ASN A 144 -11.63 0.55 5.62
C ASN A 144 -12.75 0.34 6.64
N HIS A 145 -12.35 0.32 7.91
CA HIS A 145 -13.29 0.33 9.03
C HIS A 145 -14.23 1.56 8.96
N PRO A 146 -15.53 1.42 9.27
CA PRO A 146 -16.51 2.51 9.18
C PRO A 146 -16.15 3.77 10.00
N ALA A 147 -15.41 3.60 11.10
CA ALA A 147 -14.97 4.70 11.97
C ALA A 147 -13.83 5.55 11.40
N LEU A 148 -13.16 5.10 10.33
CA LEU A 148 -12.02 5.81 9.76
C LEU A 148 -12.47 6.87 8.73
N ASN A 149 -11.92 8.08 8.86
CA ASN A 149 -12.12 9.19 7.92
C ASN A 149 -11.03 9.27 6.84
N ARG A 150 -10.02 8.41 6.92
CA ARG A 150 -8.90 8.27 5.98
C ARG A 150 -8.61 6.80 5.77
N CYS A 151 -8.03 6.49 4.61
CA CYS A 151 -7.62 5.13 4.31
C CYS A 151 -6.46 4.70 5.21
N GLU A 152 -6.55 3.52 5.82
CA GLU A 152 -5.48 2.97 6.67
C GLU A 152 -4.20 2.66 5.87
N GLU A 153 -4.33 2.23 4.62
CA GLU A 153 -3.19 1.83 3.78
C GLU A 153 -2.50 3.02 3.08
N CYS A 154 -3.26 4.04 2.66
CA CYS A 154 -2.72 5.13 1.82
C CYS A 154 -3.04 6.54 2.32
N GLU A 155 -3.68 6.67 3.49
CA GLU A 155 -4.07 7.93 4.15
C GLU A 155 -5.03 8.85 3.36
N PHE A 156 -5.55 8.37 2.21
CA PHE A 156 -6.45 9.13 1.35
C PHE A 156 -7.79 9.42 2.06
N PRO A 157 -8.33 10.66 2.02
CA PRO A 157 -9.55 11.02 2.75
C PRO A 157 -10.81 10.35 2.20
N ARG A 158 -11.75 10.02 3.08
CA ARG A 158 -13.04 9.39 2.74
C ARG A 158 -13.98 10.34 2.00
N HIS A 159 -13.95 11.62 2.37
CA HIS A 159 -14.77 12.69 1.80
C HIS A 159 -13.85 13.85 1.38
N PHE A 160 -14.20 14.52 0.27
CA PHE A 160 -13.55 15.75 -0.18
C PHE A 160 -14.16 16.98 0.49
#